data_AF-A0A6H1ZG25-F1
#
_entry.id   AF-A0A6H1ZG25-F1
#
_cell.length_a   1.000
_cell.length_b   1.000
_cell.length_c   1.000
_cell.angle_alpha   90.00
_cell.angle_beta   90.00
_cell.angle_gamma   90.00
#
_symmetry.space_group_name_H-M   'P 1'
#
loop_
_entity.id
_entity.type
_entity.pdbx_description
1 polymer ?
#
loop_
_entity_poly.entity_id
_entity_poly.type
_entity_poly.pdbx_seq_one_letter_code
_entity_poly.pdbx_strand_id
1 'polypeptide(L)' 'MNKTTAQKRLEAANLRVLAASQRSNAAAHRRQAEHPIYPGQDMVCLGKADQIDAFAARSEAQADLIESEIA' A
#
# COMPACT_ATOMS: atom_id res chain seq x y z
N MET A 1 -12.32 18.12 16.35
CA MET A 1 -13.65 17.46 16.35
C MET A 1 -13.42 15.96 16.35
N ASN A 2 -14.04 15.20 17.26
CA ASN A 2 -14.00 13.73 17.21
C ASN A 2 -14.79 13.24 16.00
N LYS A 3 -14.18 12.35 15.20
CA LYS A 3 -14.86 11.69 14.09
C LYS A 3 -15.95 10.75 14.61
N THR A 4 -17.08 10.67 13.91
CA THR A 4 -18.11 9.67 14.21
C THR A 4 -17.60 8.27 13.88
N THR A 5 -18.21 7.23 14.47
CA THR A 5 -17.87 5.83 14.17
C THR A 5 -17.96 5.52 12.67
N ALA A 6 -18.98 6.05 11.99
CA ALA A 6 -19.14 5.88 10.54
C ALA A 6 -17.98 6.53 9.75
N GLN A 7 -17.52 7.71 10.17
CA GLN A 7 -16.37 8.38 9.55
C GLN A 7 -15.07 7.58 9.75
N LYS A 8 -14.85 7.02 10.94
CA LYS A 8 -13.68 6.17 11.20
C LYS A 8 -13.70 4.89 10.34
N ARG A 9 -14.86 4.23 10.18
CA ARG A 9 -14.99 3.06 9.29
C ARG A 9 -14.71 3.39 7.83
N LEU A 10 -15.21 4.54 7.35
CA LEU A 10 -14.93 4.99 5.97
C LEU A 10 -13.44 5.26 5.77
N GLU A 11 -12.77 5.85 6.76
CA GLU A 11 -11.33 6.11 6.72
C GLU A 11 -10.52 4.82 6.67
N ALA A 12 -10.82 3.84 7.52
CA ALA A 12 -10.17 2.52 7.50
C ALA A 12 -10.38 1.81 6.15
N ALA A 13 -11.60 1.86 5.59
CA ALA A 13 -11.88 1.30 4.27
C ALA A 13 -11.06 1.96 3.16
N ASN A 14 -10.95 3.30 3.17
CA ASN A 14 -10.15 4.05 2.20
C ASN A 14 -8.67 3.68 2.27
N LEU A 15 -8.13 3.50 3.48
CA LEU A 15 -6.74 3.07 3.68
C LEU A 15 -6.48 1.67 3.11
N ARG A 16 -7.44 0.75 3.25
CA ARG A 16 -7.33 -0.60 2.66
C ARG A 16 -7.39 -0.58 1.13
N VAL A 17 -8.25 0.26 0.55
CA VAL A 17 -8.29 0.46 -0.90
C VAL A 17 -6.96 1.04 -1.40
N LEU A 18 -6.39 2.00 -0.67
CA LEU A 18 -5.07 2.56 -0.99
C LEU A 18 -3.97 1.49 -0.93
N ALA A 19 -3.94 0.67 0.13
CA ALA A 19 -2.97 -0.42 0.26
C ALA A 19 -3.07 -1.44 -0.88
N ALA A 20 -4.30 -1.83 -1.27
CA ALA A 20 -4.53 -2.73 -2.39
C ALA A 20 -4.00 -2.15 -3.73
N SER A 21 -4.25 -0.86 -3.96
CA SER A 21 -3.72 -0.14 -5.13
C SER A 21 -2.18 -0.13 -5.15
N GLN A 22 -1.56 0.15 -4.00
CA GLN A 22 -0.10 0.12 -3.84
C GLN A 22 0.46 -1.28 -4.13
N ARG A 23 -0.11 -2.36 -3.56
CA ARG A 23 0.32 -3.75 -3.85
C ARG A 23 0.22 -4.08 -5.34
N SER A 24 -0.83 -3.63 -6.03
CA SER A 24 -0.98 -3.81 -7.48
C SER A 24 0.16 -3.13 -8.25
N ASN A 25 0.55 -1.92 -7.84
CA ASN A 25 1.65 -1.19 -8.43
C ASN A 25 3.01 -1.83 -8.14
N ALA A 26 3.25 -2.30 -6.91
CA ALA A 26 4.45 -3.07 -6.57
C ALA A 26 4.58 -4.33 -7.44
N ALA A 27 3.48 -5.07 -7.63
CA ALA A 27 3.46 -6.24 -8.51
C ALA A 27 3.75 -5.87 -9.98
N ALA A 28 3.29 -4.71 -10.46
CA ALA A 28 3.62 -4.22 -11.79
C ALA A 28 5.12 -3.93 -11.94
N HIS A 29 5.75 -3.34 -10.92
CA HIS A 29 7.20 -3.14 -10.92
C HIS A 29 7.99 -4.45 -10.86
N ARG A 30 7.52 -5.46 -10.11
CA ARG A 30 8.14 -6.80 -10.12
C ARG A 30 8.09 -7.43 -11.51
N ARG A 31 6.94 -7.38 -12.19
CA ARG A 31 6.82 -7.83 -13.59
C ARG A 31 7.73 -7.07 -14.55
N GLN A 32 7.91 -5.76 -14.33
CA GLN A 32 8.82 -4.95 -15.13
C GLN A 32 10.30 -5.35 -14.91
N ALA A 33 10.66 -5.75 -13.69
CA ALA A 33 12.01 -6.20 -13.37
C ALA A 33 12.38 -7.52 -14.05
N GLU A 34 11.41 -8.37 -14.40
CA GLU A 34 11.62 -9.62 -15.14
C GLU A 34 12.06 -9.37 -16.59
N HIS A 35 11.74 -8.19 -17.15
CA HIS A 35 12.03 -7.82 -18.53
C HIS A 35 12.66 -6.42 -18.62
N PRO A 36 13.91 -6.25 -18.13
CA PRO A 36 14.60 -4.97 -18.15
C PRO A 36 14.92 -4.53 -19.59
N ILE A 37 14.68 -3.26 -19.88
CA ILE A 37 14.97 -2.59 -21.17
C ILE A 37 16.41 -2.07 -21.21
N TYR A 38 16.98 -1.75 -20.04
CA TYR A 38 18.37 -1.31 -19.91
C TYR A 38 19.06 -1.94 -18.69
N PRO A 39 20.40 -2.06 -18.69
CA PRO A 39 21.14 -2.64 -17.57
C PRO A 39 20.87 -1.92 -16.25
N GLY A 40 20.55 -2.67 -15.19
CA GLY A 40 20.28 -2.15 -13.85
C GLY A 40 18.84 -1.67 -13.60
N GLN A 41 17.96 -1.72 -14.61
CA GLN A 41 16.55 -1.38 -14.44
C GLN A 41 15.83 -2.33 -13.47
N ASP A 42 16.18 -3.61 -13.51
CA ASP A 42 15.68 -4.65 -12.63
C ASP A 42 15.85 -4.28 -11.15
N MET A 43 17.05 -3.86 -10.76
CA MET A 43 17.36 -3.45 -9.39
C MET A 43 16.53 -2.24 -8.96
N VAL A 44 16.35 -1.26 -9.86
CA VAL A 44 15.51 -0.08 -9.60
C VAL A 44 14.05 -0.46 -9.45
N CYS A 45 13.53 -1.32 -10.32
CA CYS A 45 12.15 -1.78 -10.28
C CYS A 45 11.86 -2.62 -9.03
N LEU A 46 12.76 -3.52 -8.64
CA LEU A 46 12.64 -4.29 -7.40
C LEU A 46 12.69 -3.39 -6.17
N GLY A 47 13.66 -2.47 -6.10
CA GLY A 47 13.74 -1.51 -4.99
C GLY A 47 12.48 -0.64 -4.85
N LYS A 48 11.89 -0.22 -5.98
CA LYS A 48 10.59 0.50 -5.97
C LYS A 48 9.45 -0.39 -5.50
N ALA A 49 9.39 -1.64 -5.95
CA ALA A 49 8.35 -2.57 -5.52
C ALA A 49 8.38 -2.77 -4.00
N ASP A 50 9.57 -2.98 -3.42
CA ASP A 50 9.72 -3.18 -1.98
C ASP A 50 9.33 -1.93 -1.17
N GLN A 51 9.67 -0.73 -1.66
CA GLN A 51 9.23 0.53 -1.04
C GLN A 51 7.70 0.67 -1.05
N ILE A 52 7.07 0.36 -2.19
CA ILE A 52 5.61 0.47 -2.32
C ILE A 52 4.90 -0.58 -1.44
N ASP A 53 5.42 -1.81 -1.37
CA ASP A 53 4.90 -2.84 -0.47
C ASP A 53 4.99 -2.41 1.00
N ALA A 54 6.08 -1.75 1.40
CA ALA A 54 6.21 -1.19 2.74
C ALA A 54 5.17 -0.09 3.03
N PHE A 55 4.86 0.77 2.05
CA PHE A 55 3.80 1.77 2.19
C PHE A 55 2.41 1.14 2.27
N ALA A 56 2.17 0.06 1.54
CA ALA A 56 0.93 -0.70 1.62
C ALA A 56 0.74 -1.31 3.02
N ALA A 57 1.77 -1.96 3.56
CA ALA A 57 1.75 -2.53 4.90
C ALA A 57 1.48 -1.46 5.97
N ARG A 58 2.08 -0.27 5.84
CA ARG A 58 1.79 0.85 6.75
C ARG A 58 0.33 1.31 6.66
N SER A 59 -0.23 1.38 5.45
CA SER A 59 -1.62 1.80 5.24
C SER A 59 -2.61 0.80 5.84
N GLU A 60 -2.35 -0.50 5.72
CA GLU A 60 -3.12 -1.56 6.37
C GLU A 60 -3.03 -1.47 7.90
N ALA A 61 -1.82 -1.34 8.45
CA ALA A 61 -1.62 -1.19 9.90
C ALA A 61 -2.37 0.03 10.46
N GLN A 62 -2.40 1.14 9.71
CA GLN A 62 -3.17 2.32 10.10
C GLN A 62 -4.69 2.08 10.06
N ALA A 63 -5.19 1.31 9.08
CA ALA A 63 -6.59 0.93 9.03
C ALA A 63 -6.97 0.08 10.26
N ASP A 64 -6.11 -0.87 10.64
CA ASP A 64 -6.34 -1.76 11.77
C ASP A 64 -6.33 -1.00 13.12
N LEU A 65 -5.42 -0.03 13.28
CA LEU A 65 -5.43 0.88 14.43
C LEU A 65 -6.77 1.63 14.54
N ILE A 66 -7.25 2.22 13.44
CA ILE A 66 -8.53 2.94 13.43
C ILE A 66 -9.70 2.02 13.79
N GLU A 67 -9.70 0.78 13.32
CA GLU A 67 -10.76 -0.17 13.68
C GLU A 67 -10.69 -0.63 15.13
N SER A 68 -9.49 -0.79 15.68
CA SER A 68 -9.32 -1.08 17.11
C SER A 68 -9.83 0.04 18.02
N GLU A 69 -9.85 1.29 17.54
CA GLU A 69 -10.43 2.43 18.28
C GLU A 69 -11.97 2.48 18.21
N ILE A 70 -12.58 1.67 17.35
CA ILE A 70 -14.04 1.56 17.18
C ILE A 70 -14.61 0.37 17.97
N ALA A 71 -13.82 -0.70 18.10
CA ALA A 71 -14.18 -1.94 18.80
C ALA A 71 -14.31 -1.70 20.31
#